data_AF-A0A7X8R723-F1
#
_entry.id   AF-A0A7X8R723-F1
#
_cell.length_a   1.000
_cell.length_b   1.000
_cell.length_c   1.000
_cell.angle_alpha   90.00
_cell.angle_beta   90.00
_cell.angle_gamma   90.00
#
_symmetry.space_group_name_H-M   'P 1'
#
loop_
_entity.id
_entity.type
_entity.pdbx_description
1 polymer ?
#
loop_
_entity_poly.entity_id
_entity_poly.type
_entity_poly.pdbx_seq_one_letter_code
_entity_poly.pdbx_strand_id
1 'polypeptide(L)'
;MNPQEYIRSQIQSALAQLAIPVSDIKQLNLEKPKQEANGDLASAIAMNLAKEQKLVPRKLAEQIVSRFNLDPLYVEKAEIAGPGFINFYLAKHCLQQSVSSILQQGAEYGRSRWGLGRSIQLEFVSANPTGPLNIVSARAAAIGDVL
;
A
#
# COMPACT_ATOMS: atom_id res chain seq x y z
N MET A 1 -9.53 -8.02 -7.72
CA MET A 1 -8.59 -6.87 -7.69
C MET A 1 -8.50 -6.39 -6.25
N ASN A 2 -7.31 -6.11 -5.72
CA ASN A 2 -7.15 -5.63 -4.35
C ASN A 2 -7.71 -4.19 -4.24
N PRO A 3 -8.42 -3.79 -3.17
CA PRO A 3 -8.91 -2.41 -2.98
C PRO A 3 -7.79 -1.36 -3.10
N GLN A 4 -6.57 -1.65 -2.67
CA GLN A 4 -5.43 -0.73 -2.82
C GLN A 4 -5.04 -0.54 -4.29
N GLU A 5 -5.03 -1.61 -5.09
CA GLU A 5 -4.75 -1.54 -6.53
C GLU A 5 -5.84 -0.74 -7.25
N TYR A 6 -7.10 -0.99 -6.87
CA TYR A 6 -8.24 -0.24 -7.38
C TYR A 6 -8.09 1.26 -7.09
N ILE A 7 -7.83 1.65 -5.84
CA ILE A 7 -7.63 3.06 -5.46
C ILE A 7 -6.45 3.68 -6.22
N ARG A 8 -5.32 2.98 -6.32
CA ARG A 8 -4.17 3.48 -7.10
C ARG A 8 -4.54 3.73 -8.57
N SER A 9 -5.32 2.84 -9.18
CA SER A 9 -5.77 3.02 -10.57
C SER A 9 -6.70 4.23 -10.73
N GLN A 10 -7.58 4.51 -9.76
CA GLN A 10 -8.41 5.72 -9.74
C GLN A 10 -7.57 6.99 -9.63
N ILE A 11 -6.57 7.00 -8.75
CA ILE A 11 -5.64 8.14 -8.62
C ILE A 11 -4.87 8.34 -9.92
N GLN A 12 -4.33 7.27 -10.52
CA GLN A 12 -3.60 7.36 -11.78
C GLN A 12 -4.48 7.89 -12.92
N SER A 13 -5.72 7.40 -13.04
CA SER A 13 -6.67 7.88 -14.04
C SER A 13 -7.00 9.37 -13.85
N ALA A 14 -7.26 9.79 -12.62
CA ALA A 14 -7.54 11.19 -12.30
C ALA A 14 -6.36 12.12 -12.63
N LEU A 15 -5.13 11.69 -12.33
CA LEU A 15 -3.92 12.46 -12.65
C LEU A 15 -3.64 12.52 -14.16
N ALA A 16 -3.89 11.43 -14.90
CA ALA A 16 -3.78 11.41 -16.35
C ALA A 16 -4.77 12.39 -17.01
N GLN A 17 -6.02 12.43 -16.54
CA GLN A 17 -7.03 13.40 -16.99
C GLN A 17 -6.68 14.85 -16.63
N LEU A 18 -5.84 15.05 -15.61
CA LEU A 18 -5.30 16.36 -15.22
C LEU A 18 -4.03 16.75 -15.98
N ALA A 19 -3.50 15.86 -16.83
CA ALA A 19 -2.18 16.00 -17.45
C ALA A 19 -1.05 16.24 -16.42
N ILE A 20 -1.19 15.68 -15.22
CA ILE A 20 -0.19 15.77 -14.16
C ILE A 20 0.72 14.53 -14.23
N PRO A 21 2.02 14.70 -14.56
CA PRO A 21 2.95 13.58 -14.56
C PRO A 21 3.23 13.10 -13.13
N VAL A 22 3.30 11.78 -12.96
CA VAL A 22 3.79 11.13 -11.74
C VAL A 22 5.21 10.68 -12.02
N SER A 23 6.18 11.33 -11.39
CA SER A 23 7.61 11.08 -11.58
C SER A 23 8.11 9.90 -10.74
N ASP A 24 7.46 9.61 -9.61
CA ASP A 24 7.81 8.51 -8.72
C ASP A 24 6.57 7.73 -8.26
N ILE A 25 6.57 6.41 -8.47
CA ILE A 25 5.51 5.49 -8.00
C ILE A 25 5.29 5.60 -6.48
N LYS A 26 6.32 5.96 -5.70
CA LYS A 26 6.19 6.18 -4.24
C LYS A 26 5.20 7.29 -3.91
N GLN A 27 4.95 8.24 -4.81
CA GLN A 27 3.95 9.28 -4.61
C GLN A 27 2.51 8.71 -4.54
N LEU A 28 2.27 7.54 -5.17
CA LEU A 28 0.99 6.81 -5.14
C LEU A 28 0.84 5.91 -3.91
N ASN A 29 1.59 6.16 -2.84
CA ASN A 29 1.47 5.37 -1.63
C ASN A 29 0.10 5.58 -0.96
N LEU A 30 -0.38 4.51 -0.33
CA LEU A 30 -1.58 4.48 0.48
C LEU A 30 -1.17 4.04 1.89
N GLU A 31 -1.60 4.78 2.89
CA GLU A 31 -1.23 4.54 4.28
C GLU A 31 -2.48 4.35 5.14
N LYS A 32 -2.35 3.63 6.26
CA LYS A 32 -3.41 3.55 7.25
C LYS A 32 -3.48 4.88 8.03
N PRO A 33 -4.63 5.57 8.08
CA PRO A 33 -4.78 6.80 8.85
C PRO A 33 -4.53 6.56 10.35
N LYS A 34 -3.99 7.57 11.05
CA LYS A 34 -3.76 7.49 12.50
C LYS A 34 -5.05 7.46 13.33
N GLN A 35 -6.10 8.08 12.82
CA GLN A 35 -7.42 8.13 13.46
C GLN A 35 -8.39 7.34 12.58
N GLU A 36 -9.14 6.42 13.17
CA GLU A 36 -10.11 5.57 12.44
C GLU A 36 -11.22 6.38 11.78
N ALA A 37 -11.54 7.55 12.34
CA ALA A 37 -12.50 8.50 11.75
C ALA A 37 -12.05 9.05 10.39
N ASN A 38 -10.78 8.89 10.00
CA ASN A 38 -10.24 9.32 8.72
C ASN A 38 -10.23 8.20 7.66
N GLY A 39 -11.07 7.17 7.83
CA GLY A 39 -11.21 6.07 6.89
C GLY A 39 -10.17 4.97 7.04
N ASP A 40 -10.16 4.05 6.08
CA ASP A 40 -9.34 2.83 6.10
C ASP A 40 -7.95 3.06 5.48
N LEU A 41 -7.90 3.91 4.45
CA LEU A 41 -6.70 4.24 3.69
C LEU A 41 -6.65 5.74 3.43
N ALA A 42 -5.46 6.33 3.41
CA ALA A 42 -5.25 7.72 3.03
C ALA A 42 -4.13 7.86 2.00
N SER A 43 -4.24 8.90 1.17
CA SER A 43 -3.19 9.31 0.25
C SER A 43 -2.80 10.78 0.46
N ALA A 44 -1.49 11.03 0.52
CA ALA A 44 -0.91 12.37 0.54
C ALA A 44 -0.55 12.88 -0.87
N ILE A 45 -1.01 12.20 -1.93
CA ILE A 45 -0.63 12.47 -3.32
C ILE A 45 -0.80 13.95 -3.71
N ALA A 46 -1.91 14.57 -3.33
CA ALA A 46 -2.18 15.96 -3.65
C ALA A 46 -1.18 16.91 -2.99
N MET A 47 -0.73 16.62 -1.77
CA MET A 47 0.28 17.43 -1.08
C MET A 47 1.66 17.30 -1.73
N ASN A 48 2.04 16.06 -2.08
CA ASN A 48 3.33 15.79 -2.70
C ASN A 48 3.43 16.47 -4.07
N LEU A 49 2.41 16.31 -4.92
CA LEU A 49 2.40 16.88 -6.27
C LEU A 49 2.18 18.40 -6.27
N ALA A 50 1.38 18.94 -5.36
CA ALA A 50 1.17 20.38 -5.28
C ALA A 50 2.46 21.13 -4.94
N LYS A 51 3.36 20.54 -4.14
CA LYS A 51 4.68 21.10 -3.86
C LYS A 51 5.53 21.21 -5.12
N GLU A 52 5.50 20.21 -5.99
CA GLU A 52 6.25 20.17 -7.25
C GLU A 52 5.69 21.16 -8.28
N GLN A 53 4.36 21.30 -8.34
CA GLN A 53 3.68 22.15 -9.30
C GLN A 53 3.35 23.57 -8.79
N LYS A 54 3.75 23.91 -7.56
CA LYS A 54 3.42 25.18 -6.90
C LYS A 54 1.91 25.48 -6.85
N LEU A 55 1.11 24.43 -6.67
CA LEU A 55 -0.35 24.51 -6.54
C LEU A 55 -0.78 24.53 -5.07
N VAL A 56 -2.04 24.86 -4.82
CA VAL A 56 -2.64 24.74 -3.48
C VAL A 56 -3.03 23.27 -3.26
N PRO A 57 -2.46 22.55 -2.26
CA PRO A 57 -2.69 21.11 -2.09
C PRO A 57 -4.15 20.69 -1.99
N ARG A 58 -4.95 21.44 -1.23
CA ARG A 58 -6.38 21.17 -1.05
C ARG A 58 -7.17 21.30 -2.36
N LYS A 59 -6.86 22.32 -3.18
CA LYS A 59 -7.49 22.50 -4.50
C LYS A 59 -7.12 21.35 -5.44
N LEU A 60 -5.87 20.88 -5.38
CA LEU A 60 -5.46 19.72 -6.16
C LEU A 60 -6.17 18.44 -5.70
N ALA A 61 -6.36 18.25 -4.39
CA ALA A 61 -7.14 17.13 -3.86
C ALA A 61 -8.59 17.17 -4.37
N GLU A 62 -9.24 18.34 -4.38
CA GLU A 62 -10.60 18.53 -4.92
C GLU A 62 -10.69 18.18 -6.40
N GLN A 63 -9.69 18.60 -7.19
CA GLN A 63 -9.59 18.25 -8.60
C GLN A 63 -9.37 16.75 -8.85
N ILE A 64 -8.60 16.08 -8.00
CA ILE A 64 -8.37 14.63 -8.11
C ILE A 64 -9.64 13.88 -7.77
N VAL A 65 -10.27 14.19 -6.63
CA VAL A 65 -11.47 13.49 -6.15
C VAL A 65 -12.65 13.70 -7.09
N SER A 66 -12.80 14.87 -7.71
CA SER A 66 -13.89 15.14 -8.66
C SER A 66 -13.82 14.31 -9.95
N ARG A 67 -12.67 13.67 -10.23
CA ARG A 67 -12.47 12.78 -11.38
C ARG A 67 -12.61 11.30 -11.04
N PHE A 68 -12.78 10.97 -9.77
CA PHE A 68 -12.98 9.57 -9.39
C PHE A 68 -14.32 9.07 -9.89
N ASN A 69 -14.30 7.85 -10.44
CA ASN A 69 -15.50 7.08 -10.70
C ASN A 69 -15.46 5.86 -9.79
N LEU A 70 -15.76 6.09 -8.52
CA LEU A 70 -15.64 5.08 -7.47
C LEU A 70 -16.74 4.02 -7.63
N ASP A 71 -16.31 2.78 -7.71
CA ASP A 71 -17.15 1.60 -7.70
C ASP A 71 -17.50 1.27 -6.23
N PRO A 72 -18.79 1.31 -5.85
CA PRO A 72 -19.25 0.99 -4.51
C PRO A 72 -18.91 -0.43 -4.04
N LEU A 73 -18.48 -1.32 -4.95
CA LEU A 73 -17.96 -2.65 -4.57
C LEU A 73 -16.62 -2.59 -3.83
N TYR A 74 -15.82 -1.54 -4.05
CA TYR A 74 -14.48 -1.38 -3.47
C TYR A 74 -14.42 -0.24 -2.47
N VAL A 75 -14.96 0.93 -2.82
CA VAL A 75 -14.84 2.16 -2.04
C VAL A 75 -16.23 2.77 -1.85
N GLU A 76 -16.64 2.96 -0.60
CA GLU A 76 -17.91 3.59 -0.25
C GLU A 76 -17.87 5.10 -0.53
N LYS A 77 -16.77 5.75 -0.14
CA LYS A 77 -16.57 7.19 -0.37
C LYS A 77 -15.09 7.58 -0.26
N ALA A 78 -14.76 8.75 -0.80
CA ALA A 78 -13.50 9.44 -0.58
C ALA A 78 -13.75 10.85 -0.03
N GLU A 79 -13.00 11.27 0.98
CA GLU A 79 -13.14 12.57 1.64
C GLU A 79 -11.81 13.30 1.71
N ILE A 80 -11.85 14.63 1.63
CA ILE A 80 -10.64 15.47 1.72
C ILE A 80 -10.50 15.99 3.14
N ALA A 81 -9.37 15.68 3.77
CA ALA A 81 -9.05 16.10 5.13
C ALA A 81 -7.89 17.10 5.17
N GLY A 82 -7.98 18.04 6.10
CA GLY A 82 -6.93 19.00 6.44
C GLY A 82 -6.35 19.72 5.21
N PRO A 83 -5.01 19.69 5.02
CA PRO A 83 -4.35 20.42 3.93
C PRO A 83 -4.53 19.78 2.54
N GLY A 84 -5.08 18.57 2.42
CA GLY A 84 -5.21 17.87 1.14
C GLY A 84 -4.95 16.36 1.19
N PHE A 85 -5.14 15.73 2.36
CA PHE A 85 -5.19 14.27 2.42
C PHE A 85 -6.48 13.78 1.78
N ILE A 86 -6.40 12.70 1.01
CA ILE A 86 -7.57 12.03 0.44
C ILE A 86 -7.76 10.73 1.24
N ASN A 87 -8.81 10.69 2.02
CA ASN A 87 -9.20 9.56 2.87
C ASN A 87 -10.20 8.69 2.13
N PHE A 88 -10.01 7.37 2.13
CA PHE A 88 -10.85 6.39 1.47
C PHE A 88 -11.50 5.49 2.50
N TYR A 89 -12.80 5.30 2.35
CA TYR A 89 -13.62 4.39 3.16
C TYR A 89 -13.96 3.19 2.29
N LEU A 90 -13.49 2.02 2.67
CA LEU A 90 -13.68 0.79 1.90
C LEU A 90 -15.10 0.26 2.08
N ALA A 91 -15.64 -0.29 1.00
CA ALA A 91 -16.93 -0.96 1.08
C ALA A 91 -16.83 -2.20 1.98
N LYS A 92 -17.77 -2.39 2.90
CA LYS A 92 -17.81 -3.55 3.81
C LYS A 92 -17.75 -4.89 3.06
N HIS A 93 -18.41 -4.96 1.91
CA HIS A 93 -18.40 -6.15 1.05
C HIS A 93 -16.99 -6.51 0.56
N CYS A 94 -16.15 -5.52 0.24
CA CYS A 94 -14.76 -5.75 -0.16
C CYS A 94 -13.94 -6.45 0.94
N LEU A 95 -14.15 -6.03 2.19
CA LEU A 95 -13.52 -6.65 3.36
C LEU A 95 -14.00 -8.09 3.57
N GLN A 96 -15.31 -8.34 3.41
CA GLN A 96 -15.89 -9.68 3.52
C GLN A 96 -15.35 -10.63 2.44
N GLN A 97 -15.22 -10.16 1.19
CA GLN A 97 -14.60 -10.94 0.11
C GLN A 97 -13.16 -11.33 0.42
N SER A 98 -12.42 -10.47 1.14
CA SER A 98 -11.05 -10.78 1.53
C SER A 98 -10.99 -11.96 2.51
N VAL A 99 -11.92 -12.02 3.47
CA VAL A 99 -12.06 -13.18 4.38
C VAL A 99 -12.40 -14.45 3.60
N SER A 100 -13.34 -14.39 2.66
CA SER A 100 -13.67 -15.53 1.81
C SER A 100 -12.46 -16.03 1.02
N SER A 101 -11.65 -15.11 0.47
CA SER A 101 -10.43 -15.45 -0.27
C SER A 101 -9.37 -16.11 0.62
N ILE A 102 -9.19 -15.61 1.85
CA ILE A 102 -8.30 -16.22 2.85
C ILE A 102 -8.72 -17.67 3.13
N LEU A 103 -10.01 -17.89 3.40
CA LEU A 103 -10.55 -19.22 3.71
C LEU A 103 -10.43 -20.17 2.52
N GLN A 104 -10.64 -19.69 1.29
CA GLN A 104 -10.48 -20.49 0.07
C GLN A 104 -9.02 -20.88 -0.20
N GLN A 105 -8.07 -19.98 0.08
CA GLN A 105 -6.64 -20.26 -0.12
C GLN A 105 -6.05 -21.12 1.02
N GLY A 106 -6.61 -21.06 2.22
CA GLY A 106 -6.19 -21.88 3.35
C GLY A 106 -4.70 -21.72 3.67
N ALA A 107 -3.97 -22.84 3.75
CA ALA A 107 -2.53 -22.85 4.05
C ALA A 107 -1.65 -22.21 2.95
N GLU A 108 -2.21 -21.98 1.76
CA GLU A 108 -1.51 -21.33 0.66
C GLU A 108 -1.68 -19.80 0.69
N TYR A 109 -2.55 -19.26 1.55
CA TYR A 109 -2.77 -17.82 1.65
C TYR A 109 -1.46 -17.08 1.96
N GLY A 110 -1.19 -16.01 1.23
CA GLY A 110 0.03 -15.20 1.38
C GLY A 110 1.25 -15.75 0.64
N ARG A 111 1.17 -16.94 0.01
CA ARG A 111 2.23 -17.41 -0.89
C ARG A 111 2.25 -16.56 -2.16
N SER A 112 3.45 -16.22 -2.60
CA SER A 112 3.66 -15.41 -3.79
C SER A 112 4.52 -16.15 -4.81
N ARG A 113 4.19 -15.94 -6.09
CA ARG A 113 4.99 -16.37 -7.23
C ARG A 113 6.05 -15.33 -7.62
N TRP A 114 6.16 -14.25 -6.85
CA TRP A 114 7.15 -13.20 -7.04
C TRP A 114 8.57 -13.77 -6.91
N GLY A 115 9.43 -13.48 -7.88
CA GLY A 115 10.80 -14.01 -7.90
C GLY A 115 10.97 -15.38 -8.56
N LEU A 116 9.89 -16.01 -9.09
CA LEU A 116 10.00 -17.25 -9.85
C LEU A 116 11.04 -17.15 -10.97
N GLY A 117 11.87 -18.18 -11.10
CA GLY A 117 12.97 -18.24 -12.07
C GLY A 117 14.23 -17.48 -11.65
N ARG A 118 14.26 -16.92 -10.45
CA ARG A 118 15.46 -16.31 -9.85
C ARG A 118 15.99 -17.18 -8.72
N SER A 119 17.30 -17.30 -8.64
CA SER A 119 17.98 -17.95 -7.51
C SER A 119 18.52 -16.90 -6.56
N ILE A 120 18.41 -17.15 -5.25
CA ILE A 120 18.96 -16.30 -4.19
C ILE A 120 19.91 -17.16 -3.36
N GLN A 121 21.10 -16.65 -3.08
CA GLN A 121 22.01 -17.23 -2.11
C GLN A 121 21.78 -16.54 -0.77
N LEU A 122 21.33 -17.32 0.21
CA LEU A 122 21.13 -16.85 1.58
C LEU A 122 22.15 -17.53 2.49
N GLU A 123 23.15 -16.77 2.95
CA GLU A 123 24.13 -17.21 3.93
C GLU A 123 23.86 -16.51 5.27
N PHE A 124 23.74 -17.28 6.34
CA PHE A 124 23.47 -16.75 7.67
C PHE A 124 24.06 -17.66 8.76
N VAL A 125 24.07 -17.16 10.00
CA VAL A 125 24.77 -17.71 11.18
C VAL A 125 26.30 -17.62 11.08
N SER A 126 26.92 -18.24 10.07
CA SER A 126 28.37 -18.34 9.83
C SER A 126 29.21 -18.41 11.12
N ALA A 127 28.73 -19.18 12.10
CA ALA A 127 29.34 -19.24 13.42
C ALA A 127 30.61 -20.09 13.37
N ASN A 128 31.67 -19.60 14.01
CA ASN A 128 32.88 -20.38 14.16
C ASN A 128 32.59 -21.65 14.98
N PRO A 129 33.08 -22.83 14.57
CA PRO A 129 32.81 -24.11 15.23
C PRO A 129 33.61 -24.28 16.53
N THR A 130 33.85 -23.19 17.26
CA THR A 130 34.61 -23.13 18.51
C THR A 130 33.68 -22.77 19.65
N GLY A 131 33.15 -23.79 20.33
CA GLY A 131 32.25 -23.62 21.47
C GLY A 131 30.75 -23.56 21.10
N PRO A 132 29.87 -23.42 22.10
CA PRO A 132 28.43 -23.40 21.89
C PRO A 132 27.96 -22.11 21.20
N LEU A 133 26.84 -22.19 20.48
CA LEU A 133 26.17 -21.01 19.93
C LEU A 133 25.74 -20.07 21.06
N ASN A 134 25.98 -18.78 20.87
CA ASN A 134 25.52 -17.74 21.80
C ASN A 134 24.27 -17.03 21.27
N ILE A 135 23.72 -16.12 22.08
CA ILE A 135 22.48 -15.40 21.76
C ILE A 135 22.57 -14.57 20.46
N VAL A 136 23.77 -14.11 20.09
CA VAL A 136 23.98 -13.34 18.86
C VAL A 136 23.85 -14.27 17.65
N SER A 137 24.47 -15.45 17.69
CA SER A 137 24.35 -16.46 16.63
C SER A 137 22.93 -17.02 16.52
N ALA A 138 22.24 -17.21 17.65
CA ALA A 138 20.84 -17.65 17.66
C ALA A 138 19.90 -16.61 17.00
N ARG A 139 20.12 -15.32 17.27
CA ARG A 139 19.38 -14.24 16.59
C ARG A 139 19.67 -14.22 15.08
N ALA A 140 20.93 -14.39 14.69
CA ALA A 140 21.30 -14.46 13.27
C ALA A 140 20.66 -15.67 12.58
N ALA A 141 20.57 -16.81 13.27
CA ALA A 141 19.88 -18.01 12.80
C ALA A 141 18.39 -17.75 12.57
N ALA A 142 17.70 -17.21 13.57
CA ALA A 142 16.27 -16.94 13.48
C ALA A 142 15.93 -15.92 12.39
N ILE A 143 16.76 -14.88 12.19
CA ILE A 143 16.53 -13.88 11.13
C ILE A 143 16.78 -14.48 9.76
N GLY A 144 17.87 -15.23 9.57
CA GLY A 144 18.15 -15.83 8.26
C GLY A 144 17.12 -16.89 7.88
N ASP A 145 16.67 -17.73 8.82
CA ASP A 145 15.68 -18.78 8.54
C ASP A 145 14.31 -18.24 8.07
N VAL A 146 13.93 -17.01 8.47
CA VAL A 146 12.64 -16.39 8.10
C VAL A 146 12.70 -15.48 6.87
N LEU A 147 13.88 -15.29 6.26
CA LEU A 147 14.08 -14.47 5.06
C LEU A 147 13.91 -15.28 3.77
#